data_AF-A0A537ZMY3-F1
#
_entry.id   AF-A0A537ZMY3-F1
#
_cell.length_a   1.000
_cell.length_b   1.000
_cell.length_c   1.000
_cell.angle_alpha   90.00
_cell.angle_beta   90.00
_cell.angle_gamma   90.00
#
_symmetry.space_group_name_H-M   'P 1'
#
loop_
_entity.id
_entity.type
_entity.pdbx_description
1 polymer ?
#
loop_
_entity_poly.entity_id
_entity_poly.type
_entity_poly.pdbx_seq_one_letter_code
_entity_poly.pdbx_strand_id
1 'polypeptide(L)'
;GYQAGAKAADPGIKVLNAYSQDFTRQDLCKALALNQISEGAGVVFQVAGGCGIGVIRAAAEKNVWAIGVDSDQSFLDPKHVLTSATKRVDVAVYKAIQSVVNGTFHGGNVVYGLKDNGVGVGKINPAVPQSEVAQVNRIKAEIIAGKIKNIPTTVK
;
A
#
# COMPACT_ATOMS: atom_id res chain seq x y z
N GLY A 1 6.60 -2.33 7.81
CA GLY A 1 6.43 -1.29 6.77
C GLY A 1 5.49 -0.17 7.23
N TYR A 2 4.17 -0.32 7.03
CA TYR A 2 3.17 0.73 7.30
C TYR A 2 3.26 1.33 8.71
N GLN A 3 3.23 0.49 9.76
CA GLN A 3 3.35 0.93 11.16
C GLN A 3 4.62 1.75 11.42
N ALA A 4 5.76 1.34 10.84
CA ALA A 4 7.03 2.05 10.99
C ALA A 4 6.99 3.43 10.30
N GLY A 5 6.43 3.50 9.10
CA GLY A 5 6.24 4.78 8.39
C GLY A 5 5.29 5.73 9.12
N ALA A 6 4.15 5.21 9.59
CA ALA A 6 3.17 5.99 10.36
C ALA A 6 3.79 6.53 11.66
N LYS A 7 4.48 5.69 12.44
CA LYS A 7 5.14 6.10 13.68
C LYS A 7 6.32 7.06 13.47
N ALA A 8 7.01 6.97 12.34
CA ALA A 8 8.06 7.92 12.00
C ALA A 8 7.50 9.30 11.63
N ALA A 9 6.33 9.35 11.00
CA ALA A 9 5.64 10.60 10.68
C ALA A 9 4.98 11.23 11.92
N ASP A 10 4.37 10.40 12.77
CA ASP A 10 3.76 10.81 14.03
C ASP A 10 3.97 9.71 15.10
N PRO A 11 4.88 9.93 16.08
CA PRO A 11 5.12 8.98 17.16
C PRO A 11 3.87 8.64 17.99
N GLY A 12 2.90 9.55 18.07
CA GLY A 12 1.63 9.41 18.80
C GLY A 12 0.56 8.61 18.05
N ILE A 13 0.72 8.36 16.74
CA ILE A 13 -0.31 7.72 15.92
C ILE A 13 -0.72 6.34 16.46
N LYS A 14 -2.02 6.06 16.55
CA LYS A 14 -2.53 4.71 16.85
C LYS A 14 -2.75 3.96 15.54
N VAL A 15 -2.21 2.75 15.42
CA VAL A 15 -2.44 1.88 14.26
C VAL A 15 -3.28 0.70 14.70
N LEU A 16 -4.43 0.51 14.05
CA LEU A 16 -5.33 -0.63 14.26
C LEU A 16 -5.08 -1.68 13.18
N ASN A 17 -5.03 -2.95 13.57
CA ASN A 17 -4.84 -4.06 12.65
C ASN A 17 -6.03 -5.03 12.77
N ALA A 18 -6.56 -5.47 11.63
CA ALA A 18 -7.55 -6.53 11.55
C ALA A 18 -7.24 -7.41 10.34
N TYR A 19 -7.57 -8.70 10.44
CA TYR A 19 -7.33 -9.68 9.38
C TYR A 19 -8.67 -10.28 8.96
N SER A 20 -9.03 -10.12 7.69
CA SER A 20 -10.26 -10.70 7.12
C SER A 20 -10.21 -12.23 7.02
N GLN A 21 -9.01 -12.82 7.01
CA GLN A 21 -8.81 -14.25 6.71
C GLN A 21 -9.40 -14.67 5.34
N ASP A 22 -9.70 -13.71 4.46
CA ASP A 22 -10.31 -13.91 3.15
C ASP A 22 -9.96 -12.75 2.21
N PHE A 23 -9.56 -13.05 0.98
CA PHE A 23 -9.15 -12.07 -0.03
C PHE A 23 -10.25 -11.68 -1.03
N THR A 24 -11.45 -12.22 -0.89
CA THR A 24 -12.58 -12.05 -1.83
C THR A 24 -13.86 -11.52 -1.16
N ARG A 25 -14.05 -11.74 0.14
CA ARG A 25 -15.24 -11.36 0.91
C ARG A 25 -15.33 -9.86 1.23
N GLN A 26 -15.74 -9.06 0.24
CA GLN A 26 -15.85 -7.59 0.38
C GLN A 26 -16.70 -7.13 1.56
N ASP A 27 -17.79 -7.84 1.86
CA ASP A 27 -18.66 -7.56 3.01
C ASP A 27 -17.90 -7.65 4.34
N LEU A 28 -17.04 -8.67 4.49
CA LEU A 28 -16.22 -8.87 5.67
C LEU A 28 -15.19 -7.75 5.85
N CYS A 29 -14.44 -7.43 4.79
CA CYS A 29 -13.48 -6.32 4.84
C CYS A 29 -14.16 -4.96 5.09
N LYS A 30 -15.36 -4.74 4.53
CA LYS A 30 -16.15 -3.53 4.82
C LYS A 30 -16.49 -3.45 6.30
N ALA A 31 -16.98 -4.53 6.91
CA ALA A 31 -17.32 -4.56 8.33
C ALA A 31 -16.10 -4.29 9.23
N LEU A 32 -14.95 -4.90 8.94
CA LEU A 32 -13.71 -4.65 9.68
C LEU A 32 -13.25 -3.18 9.58
N ALA A 33 -13.31 -2.59 8.37
CA ALA A 33 -12.97 -1.19 8.18
C ALA A 33 -13.93 -0.27 8.94
N LEU A 34 -15.24 -0.54 8.91
CA LEU A 34 -16.23 0.23 9.66
C LEU A 34 -15.96 0.18 11.17
N ASN A 35 -15.54 -0.96 11.71
CA ASN A 35 -15.14 -1.07 13.11
C ASN A 35 -13.93 -0.18 13.41
N GLN A 36 -12.87 -0.25 12.60
CA GLN A 36 -11.70 0.61 12.78
C GLN A 36 -12.04 2.11 12.68
N ILE A 37 -12.94 2.48 11.77
CA ILE A 37 -13.41 3.86 11.61
C ILE A 37 -14.23 4.28 12.84
N SER A 38 -15.07 3.41 13.40
CA SER A 38 -15.81 3.68 14.65
C SER A 38 -14.88 3.87 15.86
N GLU A 39 -13.70 3.25 15.84
CA GLU A 39 -12.62 3.47 16.82
C GLU A 39 -11.79 4.74 16.54
N GLY A 40 -12.17 5.54 15.53
CA GLY A 40 -11.56 6.83 15.22
C GLY A 40 -10.51 6.79 14.08
N ALA A 41 -10.40 5.71 13.32
CA ALA A 41 -9.49 5.68 12.17
C ALA A 41 -9.94 6.66 11.08
N GLY A 42 -9.13 7.69 10.82
CA GLY A 42 -9.32 8.64 9.72
C GLY A 42 -8.69 8.20 8.39
N VAL A 43 -7.91 7.12 8.39
CA VAL A 43 -7.30 6.51 7.21
C VAL A 43 -7.33 4.99 7.35
N VAL A 44 -7.83 4.30 6.33
CA VAL A 44 -7.83 2.82 6.25
C VAL A 44 -6.95 2.34 5.10
N PHE A 45 -5.87 1.62 5.41
CA PHE A 45 -4.99 1.01 4.42
C PHE A 45 -5.38 -0.46 4.21
N GLN A 46 -5.86 -0.79 3.01
CA GLN A 46 -6.28 -2.14 2.69
C GLN A 46 -5.13 -2.93 2.05
N VAL A 47 -4.88 -4.14 2.56
CA VAL A 47 -3.92 -5.11 2.01
C VAL A 47 -4.63 -6.47 1.85
N ALA A 48 -5.78 -6.44 1.17
CA ALA A 48 -6.74 -7.54 1.21
C ALA A 48 -7.28 -7.95 -0.17
N GLY A 49 -6.54 -7.70 -1.25
CA GLY A 49 -6.94 -8.09 -2.60
C GLY A 49 -8.36 -7.60 -2.96
N GLY A 50 -9.18 -8.49 -3.51
CA GLY A 50 -10.57 -8.18 -3.89
C GLY A 50 -11.47 -7.80 -2.71
N CYS A 51 -11.25 -8.40 -1.53
CA CYS A 51 -11.94 -8.06 -0.28
C CYS A 51 -11.73 -6.58 0.08
N GLY A 52 -10.53 -6.05 -0.20
CA GLY A 52 -10.13 -4.65 0.04
C GLY A 52 -11.02 -3.59 -0.64
N ILE A 53 -11.75 -3.94 -1.70
CA ILE A 53 -12.73 -3.04 -2.32
C ILE A 53 -13.83 -2.65 -1.32
N GLY A 54 -14.19 -3.55 -0.39
CA GLY A 54 -15.10 -3.25 0.71
C GLY A 54 -14.56 -2.19 1.67
N VAL A 55 -13.24 -2.15 1.91
CA VAL A 55 -12.58 -1.13 2.74
C VAL A 55 -12.67 0.25 2.08
N ILE A 56 -12.41 0.33 0.77
CA ILE A 56 -12.52 1.59 0.02
C ILE A 56 -13.96 2.12 0.07
N ARG A 57 -14.95 1.25 -0.08
CA ARG A 57 -16.37 1.61 0.07
C ARG A 57 -16.72 2.08 1.49
N ALA A 58 -16.18 1.45 2.54
CA ALA A 58 -16.37 1.90 3.92
C ALA A 58 -15.79 3.30 4.14
N ALA A 59 -14.60 3.55 3.61
CA ALA A 59 -13.94 4.85 3.71
C ALA A 59 -14.78 5.95 3.05
N ALA A 60 -15.29 5.68 1.85
CA ALA A 60 -16.18 6.59 1.12
C ALA A 60 -17.49 6.86 1.88
N GLU A 61 -18.13 5.82 2.42
CA GLU A 61 -19.36 5.93 3.20
C GLU A 61 -19.19 6.80 4.44
N LYS A 62 -18.03 6.71 5.11
CA LYS A 62 -17.73 7.47 6.32
C LYS A 62 -16.93 8.74 6.07
N ASN A 63 -16.68 9.08 4.80
CA ASN A 63 -15.92 10.25 4.37
C ASN A 63 -14.54 10.35 5.07
N VAL A 64 -13.84 9.22 5.12
CA VAL A 64 -12.44 9.10 5.57
C VAL A 64 -11.55 8.63 4.42
N TRP A 65 -10.23 8.65 4.60
CA TRP A 65 -9.29 8.28 3.54
C TRP A 65 -9.10 6.76 3.43
N ALA A 66 -8.92 6.28 2.20
CA ALA A 66 -8.45 4.94 1.90
C ALA A 66 -7.04 4.98 1.30
N ILE A 67 -6.23 3.96 1.59
CA ILE A 67 -5.00 3.66 0.85
C ILE A 67 -5.19 2.30 0.18
N GLY A 68 -4.99 2.25 -1.14
CA GLY A 68 -5.08 1.03 -1.95
C GLY A 68 -3.79 0.20 -1.98
N VAL A 69 -3.82 -0.95 -2.65
CA VAL A 69 -2.63 -1.82 -2.83
C VAL A 69 -2.61 -2.47 -4.21
N ASP A 70 -1.42 -3.00 -4.56
CA ASP A 70 -1.07 -3.73 -5.78
C ASP A 70 -1.10 -2.84 -7.03
N SER A 71 -2.29 -2.39 -7.42
CA SER A 71 -2.50 -1.45 -8.51
C SER A 71 -2.74 -0.04 -7.99
N ASP A 72 -2.69 0.95 -8.88
CA ASP A 72 -3.28 2.25 -8.59
C ASP A 72 -4.81 2.11 -8.54
N GLN A 73 -5.37 2.25 -7.34
CA GLN A 73 -6.81 2.10 -7.09
C GLN A 73 -7.56 3.43 -7.03
N SER A 74 -6.93 4.55 -7.40
CA SER A 74 -7.58 5.87 -7.40
C SER A 74 -8.82 5.95 -8.29
N PHE A 75 -8.95 5.07 -9.29
CA PHE A 75 -10.13 4.99 -10.14
C PHE A 75 -11.36 4.41 -9.43
N LEU A 76 -11.20 3.68 -8.33
CA LEU A 76 -12.33 3.10 -7.58
C LEU A 76 -13.11 4.17 -6.80
N ASP A 77 -12.38 5.13 -6.23
CA ASP A 77 -12.96 6.32 -5.63
C ASP A 77 -11.92 7.46 -5.64
N PRO A 78 -11.94 8.34 -6.67
CA PRO A 78 -10.97 9.43 -6.79
C PRO A 78 -11.05 10.48 -5.67
N LYS A 79 -12.16 10.51 -4.93
CA LYS A 79 -12.38 11.46 -3.85
C LYS A 79 -11.77 10.97 -2.54
N HIS A 80 -11.85 9.66 -2.26
CA HIS A 80 -11.46 9.09 -0.96
C HIS A 80 -10.22 8.21 -1.00
N VAL A 81 -9.74 7.77 -2.16
CA VAL A 81 -8.44 7.09 -2.26
C VAL A 81 -7.33 8.14 -2.23
N LEU A 82 -6.56 8.13 -1.14
CA LEU A 82 -5.44 9.04 -0.89
C LEU A 82 -4.25 8.72 -1.80
N THR A 83 -3.92 7.43 -1.90
CA THR A 83 -2.94 6.85 -2.84
C THR A 83 -3.04 5.32 -2.80
N SER A 84 -2.12 4.60 -3.43
CA SER A 84 -2.00 3.14 -3.34
C SER A 84 -0.55 2.72 -3.13
N ALA A 85 -0.30 1.71 -2.31
CA ALA A 85 0.98 1.02 -2.22
C ALA A 85 1.10 0.06 -3.42
N THR A 86 1.68 0.52 -4.52
CA THR A 86 1.74 -0.26 -5.76
C THR A 86 2.77 -1.38 -5.65
N LYS A 87 2.47 -2.53 -6.29
CA LYS A 87 3.32 -3.72 -6.36
C LYS A 87 3.27 -4.26 -7.79
N ARG A 88 4.39 -4.18 -8.49
CA ARG A 88 4.52 -4.50 -9.92
C ARG A 88 4.70 -5.99 -10.17
N VAL A 89 3.69 -6.78 -9.77
CA VAL A 89 3.63 -8.23 -10.06
C VAL A 89 3.59 -8.47 -11.56
N ASP A 90 2.93 -7.60 -12.31
CA ASP A 90 2.91 -7.58 -13.78
C ASP A 90 4.33 -7.59 -14.37
N VAL A 91 5.20 -6.69 -13.88
CA VAL A 91 6.60 -6.60 -14.32
C VAL A 91 7.40 -7.82 -13.90
N ALA A 92 7.19 -8.33 -12.68
CA ALA A 92 7.89 -9.51 -12.18
C ALA A 92 7.56 -10.75 -13.02
N VAL A 93 6.28 -10.98 -13.34
CA VAL A 93 5.82 -12.09 -14.18
C VAL A 93 6.35 -11.94 -15.60
N TYR A 94 6.26 -10.74 -16.19
CA TYR A 94 6.79 -10.49 -17.53
C TYR A 94 8.28 -10.80 -17.62
N LYS A 95 9.09 -10.31 -16.68
CA LYS A 95 10.55 -10.56 -16.65
C LYS A 95 10.88 -12.03 -16.47
N ALA A 96 10.13 -12.75 -15.63
CA ALA A 96 10.32 -14.18 -15.45
C ALA A 96 10.08 -14.94 -16.77
N ILE A 97 8.96 -14.69 -17.44
CA ILE A 97 8.64 -15.30 -18.74
C ILE A 97 9.70 -14.93 -19.79
N GLN A 98 10.07 -13.66 -19.87
CA GLN A 98 11.09 -13.17 -20.80
C GLN A 98 12.43 -13.88 -20.60
N SER A 99 12.84 -14.15 -19.35
CA SER A 99 14.10 -14.84 -19.07
C SER A 99 14.10 -16.28 -19.60
N VAL A 100 12.97 -16.99 -19.51
CA VAL A 100 12.81 -18.34 -20.06
C VAL A 100 12.87 -18.33 -21.58
N VAL A 101 12.11 -17.42 -22.22
CA VAL A 101 12.11 -17.26 -23.69
C VAL A 101 13.50 -16.94 -24.22
N ASN A 102 14.25 -16.10 -23.50
CA ASN A 102 15.62 -15.71 -23.89
C ASN A 102 16.69 -16.75 -23.52
N GLY A 103 16.34 -17.86 -22.88
CA GLY A 103 17.32 -18.87 -22.42
C GLY A 103 18.25 -18.38 -21.30
N THR A 104 17.85 -17.34 -20.56
CA THR A 104 18.63 -16.68 -19.49
C THR A 104 18.06 -16.95 -18.09
N PHE A 105 17.14 -17.91 -17.98
CA PHE A 105 16.51 -18.22 -16.71
C PHE A 105 17.52 -18.80 -15.71
N HIS A 106 17.47 -18.29 -14.48
CA HIS A 106 18.20 -18.82 -13.34
C HIS A 106 17.24 -19.03 -12.17
N GLY A 107 17.33 -20.19 -11.51
CA GLY A 107 16.55 -20.48 -10.31
C GLY A 107 17.01 -19.65 -9.11
N GLY A 108 16.13 -19.50 -8.11
CA GLY A 108 16.39 -18.75 -6.89
C GLY A 108 15.39 -17.64 -6.64
N ASN A 109 15.68 -16.80 -5.64
CA ASN A 109 14.82 -15.69 -5.25
C ASN A 109 15.22 -14.40 -5.95
N VAL A 110 14.23 -13.71 -6.54
CA VAL A 110 14.39 -12.35 -7.06
C VAL A 110 13.59 -11.39 -6.19
N VAL A 111 14.25 -10.39 -5.64
CA VAL A 111 13.62 -9.37 -4.79
C VAL A 111 13.43 -8.10 -5.60
N TYR A 112 12.19 -7.59 -5.63
CA TYR A 112 11.84 -6.36 -6.31
C TYR A 112 11.49 -5.28 -5.28
N GLY A 113 12.33 -4.25 -5.18
CA GLY A 113 12.15 -3.16 -4.21
C GLY A 113 11.82 -1.82 -4.87
N LEU A 114 11.94 -0.74 -4.08
CA LEU A 114 11.81 0.64 -4.59
C LEU A 114 12.88 0.97 -5.64
N LYS A 115 14.09 0.39 -5.50
CA LYS A 115 15.21 0.60 -6.45
C LYS A 115 14.87 0.11 -7.86
N ASP A 116 14.14 -0.99 -7.95
CA ASP A 116 13.80 -1.65 -9.22
C ASP A 116 12.40 -1.29 -9.72
N ASN A 117 11.77 -0.29 -9.09
CA ASN A 117 10.35 0.07 -9.28
C ASN A 117 9.39 -1.12 -9.11
N GLY A 118 9.79 -2.11 -8.30
CA GLY A 118 9.00 -3.28 -7.95
C GLY A 118 7.82 -2.98 -7.03
N VAL A 119 8.01 -1.98 -6.17
CA VAL A 119 6.98 -1.40 -5.32
C VAL A 119 7.04 0.12 -5.41
N GLY A 120 5.96 0.80 -5.01
CA GLY A 120 5.92 2.25 -5.06
C GLY A 120 4.64 2.85 -4.46
N VAL A 121 4.42 4.11 -4.83
CA VAL A 121 3.23 4.89 -4.49
C VAL A 121 2.53 5.18 -5.81
N GLY A 122 1.22 4.93 -5.85
CA GLY A 122 0.37 5.23 -7.01
C GLY A 122 0.09 6.73 -7.15
N LYS A 123 -0.91 7.09 -7.96
CA LYS A 123 -1.40 8.47 -8.03
C LYS A 123 -1.74 8.96 -6.62
N ILE A 124 -1.27 10.16 -6.30
CA ILE A 124 -1.56 10.83 -5.03
C ILE A 124 -2.76 11.73 -5.25
N ASN A 125 -3.69 11.70 -4.30
CA ASN A 125 -4.88 12.53 -4.31
C ASN A 125 -4.49 14.03 -4.30
N PRO A 126 -5.12 14.89 -5.10
CA PRO A 126 -4.82 16.32 -5.11
C PRO A 126 -5.03 17.04 -3.78
N ALA A 127 -5.81 16.45 -2.86
CA ALA A 127 -6.00 16.97 -1.51
C ALA A 127 -4.72 16.88 -0.64
N VAL A 128 -3.74 16.08 -1.04
CA VAL A 128 -2.46 15.97 -0.32
C VAL A 128 -1.60 17.21 -0.61
N PRO A 129 -1.11 17.92 0.41
CA PRO A 129 -0.21 19.06 0.21
C PRO A 129 1.04 18.68 -0.58
N GLN A 130 1.48 19.53 -1.51
CA GLN A 130 2.67 19.25 -2.33
C GLN A 130 3.95 19.11 -1.50
N SER A 131 4.02 19.76 -0.34
CA SER A 131 5.11 19.58 0.63
C SER A 131 5.22 18.13 1.11
N GLU A 132 4.09 17.48 1.40
CA GLU A 132 4.02 16.08 1.83
C GLU A 132 4.41 15.14 0.69
N VAL A 133 3.95 15.43 -0.53
CA VAL A 133 4.36 14.69 -1.74
C VAL A 133 5.88 14.75 -1.92
N ALA A 134 6.47 15.94 -1.78
CA ALA A 134 7.91 16.12 -1.87
C ALA A 134 8.65 15.38 -0.74
N GLN A 135 8.11 15.36 0.48
CA GLN A 135 8.68 14.63 1.60
C GLN A 135 8.65 13.11 1.37
N VAL A 136 7.54 12.55 0.89
CA VAL A 136 7.43 11.12 0.53
C VAL A 136 8.45 10.76 -0.55
N ASN A 137 8.62 11.60 -1.57
CA ASN A 137 9.61 11.39 -2.63
C ASN A 137 11.05 11.44 -2.10
N ARG A 138 11.35 12.35 -1.17
CA ARG A 138 12.65 12.40 -0.49
C ARG A 138 12.92 11.14 0.32
N ILE A 139 11.95 10.69 1.13
CA ILE A 139 12.05 9.45 1.92
C ILE A 139 12.26 8.24 1.01
N LYS A 140 11.53 8.16 -0.11
CA LYS A 140 11.75 7.12 -1.13
C LYS A 140 13.20 7.11 -1.62
N ALA A 141 13.75 8.28 -1.97
CA ALA A 141 15.14 8.39 -2.42
C ALA A 141 16.14 7.99 -1.32
N GLU A 142 15.87 8.34 -0.06
CA GLU A 142 16.71 7.95 1.08
C GLU A 142 16.68 6.44 1.37
N ILE A 143 15.53 5.78 1.19
CA ILE A 143 15.44 4.31 1.27
C ILE A 143 16.24 3.67 0.13
N ILE A 144 16.10 4.18 -1.11
CA ILE A 144 16.86 3.67 -2.26
C ILE A 144 18.37 3.85 -2.06
N ALA A 145 18.78 4.98 -1.48
CA ALA A 145 20.17 5.26 -1.16
C ALA A 145 20.71 4.51 0.07
N GLY A 146 19.87 3.73 0.77
CA GLY A 146 20.25 2.99 1.98
C GLY A 146 20.48 3.86 3.23
N LYS A 147 20.11 5.14 3.18
CA LYS A 147 20.15 6.05 4.34
C LYS A 147 19.09 5.66 5.36
N ILE A 148 17.88 5.37 4.88
CA ILE A 148 16.84 4.73 5.68
C ILE A 148 16.93 3.22 5.45
N LYS A 149 17.25 2.49 6.52
CA LYS A 149 17.46 1.03 6.52
C LYS A 149 16.74 0.40 7.70
N ASN A 150 16.77 -0.94 7.78
CA ASN A 150 16.19 -1.72 8.88
C ASN A 150 14.68 -1.51 9.07
N ILE A 151 13.94 -1.28 7.98
CA ILE A 151 12.47 -1.24 8.03
C ILE A 151 11.98 -2.63 8.50
N PRO A 152 11.17 -2.71 9.57
CA PRO A 152 10.70 -3.98 10.10
C PRO A 152 9.97 -4.82 9.04
N THR A 153 10.36 -6.09 8.96
CA THR A 153 9.84 -7.10 8.01
C THR A 153 8.75 -7.99 8.61
N THR A 154 8.55 -7.92 9.92
CA THR A 154 7.47 -8.61 10.63
C THR A 154 6.56 -7.60 11.34
N VAL A 155 5.31 -8.00 11.53
CA VAL A 155 4.37 -7.32 12.43
C VAL A 155 4.58 -7.95 13.81
N LYS A 156 4.72 -7.13 14.85
CA LYS A 156 4.71 -7.58 16.25
C LYS A 156 3.32 -7.41 16.83
#